data_AF-F5YPF4-F1
#
_entry.id   AF-F5YPF4-F1
#
_cell.length_a   1.000
_cell.length_b   1.000
_cell.length_c   1.000
_cell.angle_alpha   90.00
_cell.angle_beta   90.00
_cell.angle_gamma   90.00
#
_symmetry.space_group_name_H-M   'P 1'
#
loop_
_entity.id
_entity.type
_entity.pdbx_description
1 polymer ?
#
loop_
_entity_poly.entity_id
_entity_poly.type
_entity_poly.pdbx_seq_one_letter_code
_entity_poly.pdbx_strand_id
1 'polypeptide(L)'
;MVPKEDQVLALGSREQIKIYASQTAQADLQSLIDAARSGADVPERLSFLTTIAKKNNRDLKNAVWNAQTVLSSFISRQEAQETIETRYRENIFKLKDLQKNAVQLGLDLSGGLSIVLQADMDALRDRLGRELTEEDRTDAVNRALEVLNSRIDKFGLTEPVIRRQGADQIYVEIPGAADPERIGSIIMGKGGLNFHIVDRDALSTFNQYYATHPTSTFNSAGELIDPSIVPADVIIRGVYTKDRYGLDEFTGYTAIKREIGLDGNHIQSALVERNSLNGQPEVTFGLDAEGGDIFYELTSNNVGIPLAIVLDDRVKSQATIQSPIRDQVRLTGFGLEEANNIALTLRTAALPVELEVVNQQAIGASMGSDTIRQGLYALLGGLAVVMIFMLAYYKGSGVNAVVAQVLNIYLMGSILSAFNFTLTLPSIAGFILTIGMAVDANVIIFERMKEELRLGKSRKAAIDAGFNKAFWAIMDSNITTFIAALFLSQLGSGPIQGFAVSLAIGVFSSVFTALFVSRLIFDFGTDVLGSKKLSVSWFSPKIGEVSRGIK
;
A
#
# COMPACT_ATOMS: atom_id res chain seq x y z
N MET A 1 14.93 13.71 -10.07
CA MET A 1 13.72 13.17 -10.73
C MET A 1 13.96 11.69 -10.97
N VAL A 2 13.03 10.83 -10.55
CA VAL A 2 13.11 9.39 -10.83
C VAL A 2 12.90 9.19 -12.33
N PRO A 3 13.72 8.37 -13.04
CA PRO A 3 13.51 8.04 -14.45
C PRO A 3 12.09 7.52 -14.72
N LYS A 4 11.51 7.82 -15.89
CA LYS A 4 10.14 7.38 -16.24
C LYS A 4 10.00 5.86 -16.23
N GLU A 5 11.04 5.14 -16.65
CA GLU A 5 11.05 3.67 -16.67
C GLU A 5 10.96 3.09 -15.25
N ASP A 6 11.73 3.66 -14.31
CA ASP A 6 11.70 3.26 -12.89
C ASP A 6 10.33 3.55 -12.22
N GLN A 7 9.63 4.60 -12.65
CA GLN A 7 8.27 4.90 -12.17
C GLN A 7 7.24 3.87 -12.66
N VAL A 8 7.36 3.45 -13.93
CA VAL A 8 6.49 2.41 -14.50
C VAL A 8 6.76 1.05 -13.84
N LEU A 9 8.01 0.75 -13.51
CA LEU A 9 8.39 -0.49 -12.82
C LEU A 9 7.94 -0.52 -11.36
N ALA A 10 7.95 0.61 -10.66
CA ALA A 10 7.39 0.71 -9.30
C ALA A 10 5.88 0.39 -9.27
N LEU A 11 5.15 0.84 -10.31
CA LEU A 11 3.74 0.51 -10.56
C LEU A 11 3.51 -0.95 -10.98
N GLY A 12 4.56 -1.64 -11.45
CA GLY A 12 4.48 -3.00 -11.96
C GLY A 12 4.29 -4.06 -10.88
N SER A 13 3.93 -5.27 -11.32
CA SER A 13 3.81 -6.44 -10.47
C SER A 13 5.17 -6.88 -9.90
N ARG A 14 5.18 -7.60 -8.78
CA ARG A 14 6.41 -8.22 -8.25
C ARG A 14 7.10 -9.12 -9.28
N GLU A 15 6.33 -9.78 -10.14
CA GLU A 15 6.85 -10.60 -11.24
C GLU A 15 7.52 -9.77 -12.34
N GLN A 16 6.91 -8.66 -12.75
CA GLN A 16 7.52 -7.73 -13.70
C GLN A 16 8.83 -7.15 -13.14
N ILE A 17 8.84 -6.81 -11.85
CA ILE A 17 10.03 -6.34 -11.14
C ILE A 17 11.13 -7.42 -11.13
N LYS A 18 10.78 -8.69 -10.86
CA LYS A 18 11.71 -9.82 -10.91
C LYS A 18 12.32 -10.00 -12.30
N ILE A 19 11.47 -10.04 -13.34
CA ILE A 19 11.90 -10.21 -14.73
C ILE A 19 12.86 -9.09 -15.12
N TYR A 20 12.46 -7.83 -14.87
CA TYR A 20 13.30 -6.67 -15.18
C TYR A 20 14.64 -6.72 -14.44
N ALA A 21 14.62 -6.92 -13.12
CA ALA A 21 15.82 -6.92 -12.30
C ALA A 21 16.79 -8.04 -12.72
N SER A 22 16.27 -9.24 -13.02
CA SER A 22 17.08 -10.38 -13.43
C SER A 22 17.68 -10.20 -14.83
N GLN A 23 16.87 -9.74 -15.81
CA GLN A 23 17.35 -9.46 -17.17
C GLN A 23 18.38 -8.33 -17.19
N THR A 24 18.12 -7.25 -16.44
CA THR A 24 19.04 -6.12 -16.32
C THR A 24 20.34 -6.55 -15.64
N ALA A 25 20.25 -7.34 -14.57
CA ALA A 25 21.44 -7.88 -13.91
C ALA A 25 22.28 -8.76 -14.84
N GLN A 26 21.64 -9.57 -15.68
CA GLN A 26 22.33 -10.41 -16.66
C GLN A 26 23.04 -9.57 -17.73
N ALA A 27 22.37 -8.56 -18.29
CA ALA A 27 22.95 -7.66 -19.29
C ALA A 27 24.13 -6.84 -18.71
N ASP A 28 23.99 -6.43 -17.45
CA ASP A 28 25.01 -5.67 -16.73
C ASP A 28 26.22 -6.52 -16.39
N LEU A 29 26.01 -7.76 -15.92
CA LEU A 29 27.08 -8.70 -15.70
C LEU A 29 27.84 -8.98 -17.00
N GLN A 30 27.14 -9.14 -18.12
CA GLN A 30 27.78 -9.31 -19.42
C GLN A 30 28.65 -8.10 -19.78
N SER A 31 28.16 -6.88 -19.55
CA SER A 31 28.94 -5.66 -19.78
C SER A 31 30.18 -5.55 -18.87
N LEU A 32 30.07 -6.02 -17.63
CA LEU A 32 31.21 -6.09 -16.71
C LEU A 32 32.27 -7.10 -17.19
N ILE A 33 31.82 -8.26 -17.69
CA ILE A 33 32.69 -9.28 -18.26
C ILE A 33 33.42 -8.74 -19.49
N ASP A 34 32.73 -8.02 -20.37
CA ASP A 34 33.33 -7.45 -21.58
C ASP A 34 34.33 -6.33 -21.24
N ALA A 35 34.02 -5.47 -20.26
CA ALA A 35 34.96 -4.49 -19.72
C ALA A 35 36.19 -5.15 -19.08
N ALA A 36 36.00 -6.26 -18.35
CA ALA A 36 37.10 -7.01 -17.75
C ALA A 36 38.01 -7.65 -18.82
N ARG A 37 37.45 -8.10 -19.94
CA ARG A 37 38.23 -8.64 -21.08
C ARG A 37 39.06 -7.56 -21.79
N SER A 38 38.53 -6.34 -21.89
CA SER A 38 39.24 -5.22 -22.52
C SER A 38 40.20 -4.48 -21.59
N GLY A 39 40.28 -4.88 -20.31
CA GLY A 39 41.08 -4.17 -19.29
C GLY A 39 40.53 -2.78 -18.96
N ALA A 40 39.26 -2.53 -19.22
CA ALA A 40 38.61 -1.25 -18.98
C ALA A 40 38.20 -1.08 -17.50
N ASP A 41 37.87 0.15 -17.14
CA ASP A 41 37.29 0.46 -15.84
C ASP A 41 35.86 -0.09 -15.70
N VAL A 42 35.39 -0.19 -14.45
CA VAL A 42 34.03 -0.63 -14.15
C VAL A 42 33.03 0.37 -14.77
N PRO A 43 32.02 -0.10 -15.54
CA PRO A 43 30.98 0.77 -16.07
C PRO A 43 30.33 1.62 -14.96
N GLU A 44 29.99 2.89 -15.24
CA GLU A 44 29.50 3.85 -14.23
C GLU A 44 28.28 3.32 -13.45
N ARG A 45 27.32 2.69 -14.15
CA ARG A 45 26.13 2.05 -13.55
C ARG A 45 26.47 0.93 -12.55
N LEU A 46 27.64 0.31 -12.70
CA LEU A 46 28.15 -0.79 -11.88
C LEU A 46 29.19 -0.34 -10.85
N SER A 47 29.45 0.96 -10.73
CA SER A 47 30.44 1.52 -9.79
C SER A 47 30.22 1.07 -8.34
N PHE A 48 28.98 0.77 -7.95
CA PHE A 48 28.64 0.24 -6.63
C PHE A 48 29.28 -1.12 -6.33
N LEU A 49 29.58 -1.94 -7.35
CA LEU A 49 30.25 -3.23 -7.19
C LEU A 49 31.66 -3.04 -6.64
N THR A 50 32.33 -1.94 -6.97
CA THR A 50 33.65 -1.61 -6.42
C THR A 50 33.63 -1.45 -4.90
N THR A 51 32.56 -0.87 -4.35
CA THR A 51 32.39 -0.74 -2.89
C THR A 51 32.17 -2.09 -2.23
N ILE A 52 31.40 -2.97 -2.88
CA ILE A 52 31.14 -4.33 -2.38
C ILE A 52 32.41 -5.18 -2.44
N ALA A 53 33.13 -5.12 -3.56
CA ALA A 53 34.40 -5.80 -3.77
C ALA A 53 35.45 -5.43 -2.71
N LYS A 54 35.57 -4.12 -2.40
CA LYS A 54 36.42 -3.61 -1.30
C LYS A 54 36.01 -4.15 0.07
N LYS A 55 34.71 -4.29 0.33
CA LYS A 55 34.19 -4.81 1.59
C LYS A 55 34.45 -6.31 1.74
N ASN A 56 34.32 -7.07 0.67
CA ASN A 56 34.54 -8.52 0.65
C ASN A 56 36.04 -8.85 0.74
N ASN A 57 36.91 -7.99 0.22
CA ASN A 57 38.35 -8.22 0.17
C ASN A 57 39.13 -7.12 0.92
N ARG A 58 38.92 -7.05 2.24
CA ARG A 58 39.55 -6.04 3.13
C ARG A 58 41.08 -6.08 3.17
N ASP A 59 41.67 -7.19 2.73
CA ASP A 59 43.12 -7.41 2.72
C ASP A 59 43.81 -6.81 1.47
N LEU A 60 43.04 -6.49 0.42
CA LEU A 60 43.53 -5.89 -0.84
C LEU A 60 43.54 -4.36 -0.78
N LYS A 61 44.19 -3.78 0.24
CA LYS A 61 44.19 -2.31 0.50
C LYS A 61 44.76 -1.45 -0.63
N ASN A 62 45.63 -2.00 -1.49
CA ASN A 62 46.33 -1.28 -2.57
C ASN A 62 45.95 -1.75 -3.99
N ALA A 63 44.86 -2.51 -4.15
CA ALA A 63 44.45 -3.00 -5.47
C ALA A 63 43.88 -1.89 -6.36
N VAL A 64 44.22 -1.92 -7.65
CA VAL A 64 43.55 -1.10 -8.67
C VAL A 64 42.20 -1.75 -8.99
N TRP A 65 41.12 -1.02 -8.70
CA TRP A 65 39.76 -1.52 -8.86
C TRP A 65 39.22 -1.28 -10.27
N ASN A 66 39.71 -2.04 -11.23
CA ASN A 66 39.18 -2.10 -12.59
C ASN A 66 38.13 -3.23 -12.71
N ALA A 67 37.49 -3.37 -13.89
CA ALA A 67 36.45 -4.37 -14.11
C ALA A 67 36.92 -5.82 -13.83
N GLN A 68 38.19 -6.12 -14.11
CA GLN A 68 38.77 -7.44 -13.87
C GLN A 68 38.92 -7.74 -12.37
N THR A 69 39.51 -6.82 -11.60
CA THR A 69 39.68 -6.98 -10.14
C THR A 69 38.35 -7.06 -9.42
N VAL A 70 37.35 -6.28 -9.88
CA VAL A 70 35.99 -6.33 -9.31
C VAL A 70 35.33 -7.67 -9.63
N LEU A 71 35.41 -8.16 -10.88
CA LEU A 71 34.82 -9.44 -11.24
C LEU A 71 35.47 -10.61 -10.49
N SER A 72 36.80 -10.60 -10.32
CA SER A 72 37.52 -11.64 -9.58
C SER A 72 37.28 -11.61 -8.06
N SER A 73 36.67 -10.54 -7.54
CA SER A 73 36.38 -10.40 -6.12
C SER A 73 35.17 -11.23 -5.65
N PHE A 74 34.37 -11.72 -6.59
CA PHE A 74 33.23 -12.60 -6.36
C PHE A 74 33.65 -14.07 -6.54
N ILE A 75 33.06 -14.95 -5.73
CA ILE A 75 33.32 -16.41 -5.74
C ILE A 75 32.85 -17.03 -7.05
N SER A 76 31.74 -16.52 -7.61
CA SER A 76 31.19 -17.01 -8.86
C SER A 76 30.50 -15.90 -9.68
N ARG A 77 30.28 -16.18 -10.97
CA ARG A 77 29.44 -15.31 -11.83
C ARG A 77 28.01 -15.20 -11.31
N GLN A 78 27.49 -16.28 -10.72
CA GLN A 78 26.16 -16.29 -10.13
C GLN A 78 26.08 -15.33 -8.94
N GLU A 79 27.07 -15.34 -8.04
CA GLU A 79 27.12 -14.40 -6.91
C GLU A 79 27.18 -12.93 -7.39
N ALA A 80 27.99 -12.66 -8.43
CA ALA A 80 28.05 -11.33 -9.03
C ALA A 80 26.69 -10.91 -9.63
N GLN A 81 26.00 -11.82 -10.34
CA GLN A 81 24.67 -11.57 -10.88
C GLN A 81 23.65 -11.28 -9.76
N GLU A 82 23.62 -12.13 -8.73
CA GLU A 82 22.69 -11.99 -7.60
C GLU A 82 22.92 -10.68 -6.82
N THR A 83 24.18 -10.23 -6.72
CA THR A 83 24.52 -8.95 -6.10
C THR A 83 23.99 -7.77 -6.92
N ILE A 84 24.11 -7.82 -8.25
CA ILE A 84 23.58 -6.78 -9.15
C ILE A 84 22.05 -6.79 -9.12
N GLU A 85 21.42 -7.96 -9.20
CA GLU A 85 19.97 -8.13 -9.14
C GLU A 85 19.40 -7.60 -7.82
N THR A 86 20.07 -7.90 -6.69
CA THR A 86 19.69 -7.42 -5.36
C THR A 86 19.66 -5.89 -5.33
N ARG A 87 20.64 -5.21 -5.93
CA ARG A 87 20.67 -3.75 -6.03
C ARG A 87 19.47 -3.21 -6.80
N TYR A 88 19.16 -3.79 -7.95
CA TYR A 88 18.01 -3.35 -8.77
C TYR A 88 16.69 -3.56 -8.03
N ARG A 89 16.49 -4.74 -7.47
CA ARG A 89 15.34 -5.08 -6.64
C ARG A 89 15.15 -4.09 -5.49
N GLU A 90 16.18 -3.84 -4.69
CA GLU A 90 16.09 -2.94 -3.54
C GLU A 90 15.78 -1.49 -3.95
N ASN A 91 16.38 -1.02 -5.04
CA ASN A 91 16.09 0.32 -5.56
C ASN A 91 14.63 0.45 -6.02
N ILE A 92 14.11 -0.54 -6.75
CA ILE A 92 12.72 -0.54 -7.21
C ILE A 92 11.76 -0.65 -6.04
N PHE A 93 12.01 -1.52 -5.05
CA PHE A 93 11.17 -1.59 -3.85
C PHE A 93 11.20 -0.30 -3.04
N LYS A 94 12.34 0.38 -2.91
CA LYS A 94 12.39 1.72 -2.28
C LYS A 94 11.54 2.74 -3.04
N LEU A 95 11.58 2.72 -4.38
CA LEU A 95 10.74 3.60 -5.19
C LEU A 95 9.26 3.25 -5.03
N LYS A 96 8.93 1.97 -4.94
CA LYS A 96 7.58 1.47 -4.66
C LYS A 96 7.09 1.90 -3.28
N ASP A 97 7.92 1.81 -2.25
CA ASP A 97 7.61 2.31 -0.91
C ASP A 97 7.44 3.83 -0.87
N LEU A 98 8.25 4.57 -1.62
CA LEU A 98 8.08 6.02 -1.78
C LEU A 98 6.76 6.37 -2.49
N GLN A 99 6.37 5.57 -3.48
CA GLN A 99 5.10 5.71 -4.16
C GLN A 99 3.92 5.38 -3.25
N LYS A 100 4.03 4.37 -2.39
CA LYS A 100 3.01 4.04 -1.39
C LYS A 100 2.69 5.23 -0.47
N ASN A 101 3.69 6.05 -0.19
CA ASN A 101 3.56 7.30 0.59
C ASN A 101 3.15 8.52 -0.26
N ALA A 102 3.18 8.40 -1.59
CA ALA A 102 2.66 9.44 -2.48
C ALA A 102 1.12 9.41 -2.48
N VAL A 103 0.50 10.48 -2.97
CA VAL A 103 -0.97 10.58 -3.05
C VAL A 103 -1.52 9.41 -3.87
N GLN A 104 -2.27 8.52 -3.22
CA GLN A 104 -2.89 7.36 -3.87
C GLN A 104 -3.96 7.83 -4.82
N LEU A 105 -3.98 7.33 -6.07
CA LEU A 105 -4.99 7.68 -7.06
C LEU A 105 -6.13 6.66 -7.03
N GLY A 106 -7.37 7.13 -7.00
CA GLY A 106 -8.57 6.29 -7.06
C GLY A 106 -8.76 5.64 -8.42
N LEU A 107 -9.65 4.64 -8.48
CA LEU A 107 -9.91 3.88 -9.71
C LEU A 107 -10.54 4.70 -10.82
N ASP A 108 -11.27 5.76 -10.47
CA ASP A 108 -11.79 6.71 -11.44
C ASP A 108 -10.69 7.51 -12.15
N LEU A 109 -9.50 7.61 -11.55
CA LEU A 109 -8.32 8.26 -12.12
C LEU A 109 -7.33 7.25 -12.74
N SER A 110 -7.18 6.08 -12.13
CA SER A 110 -6.21 5.05 -12.55
C SER A 110 -6.78 3.98 -13.47
N GLY A 111 -8.11 3.84 -13.54
CA GLY A 111 -8.78 2.64 -14.05
C GLY A 111 -8.60 1.44 -13.13
N GLY A 112 -9.47 0.45 -13.22
CA GLY A 112 -9.38 -0.75 -12.38
C GLY A 112 -10.72 -1.43 -12.09
N LEU A 113 -10.69 -2.32 -11.11
CA LEU A 113 -11.83 -3.05 -10.59
C LEU A 113 -12.11 -2.68 -9.14
N SER A 114 -13.32 -2.20 -8.86
CA SER A 114 -13.84 -1.93 -7.52
C SER A 114 -14.83 -3.03 -7.13
N ILE A 115 -14.66 -3.62 -5.96
CA ILE A 115 -15.53 -4.67 -5.41
C ILE A 115 -15.86 -4.32 -3.96
N VAL A 116 -17.15 -4.41 -3.60
CA VAL A 116 -17.62 -4.39 -2.22
C VAL A 116 -18.00 -5.81 -1.85
N LEU A 117 -17.30 -6.37 -0.86
CA LEU A 117 -17.54 -7.68 -0.28
C LEU A 117 -18.27 -7.52 1.05
N GLN A 118 -19.19 -8.40 1.38
CA GLN A 118 -19.86 -8.46 2.69
C GLN A 118 -19.55 -9.78 3.35
N ALA A 119 -19.16 -9.71 4.62
CA ALA A 119 -18.93 -10.88 5.45
C ALA A 119 -20.25 -11.45 5.95
N ASP A 120 -20.49 -12.74 5.68
CA ASP A 120 -21.64 -13.48 6.18
C ASP A 120 -21.50 -13.76 7.69
N MET A 121 -21.96 -12.79 8.48
CA MET A 121 -21.93 -12.87 9.93
C MET A 121 -22.86 -13.95 10.49
N ASP A 122 -23.90 -14.35 9.76
CA ASP A 122 -24.81 -15.40 10.21
C ASP A 122 -24.11 -16.77 10.15
N ALA A 123 -23.40 -17.06 9.06
CA ALA A 123 -22.58 -18.27 8.95
C ALA A 123 -21.49 -18.34 10.03
N LEU A 124 -20.86 -17.20 10.38
CA LEU A 124 -19.88 -17.15 11.46
C LEU A 124 -20.51 -17.42 12.84
N ARG A 125 -21.70 -16.87 13.11
CA ARG A 125 -22.44 -17.13 14.36
C ARG A 125 -22.75 -18.62 14.50
N ASP A 126 -23.24 -19.23 13.42
CA ASP A 126 -23.62 -20.63 13.41
C ASP A 126 -22.38 -21.53 13.63
N ARG A 127 -21.22 -21.18 13.06
CA ARG A 127 -19.94 -21.87 13.31
C ARG A 127 -19.48 -21.77 14.76
N LEU A 128 -19.61 -20.60 15.40
CA LEU A 128 -19.15 -20.40 16.77
C LEU A 128 -20.13 -20.94 17.82
N GLY A 129 -21.37 -21.27 17.44
CA GLY A 129 -22.40 -21.79 18.34
C GLY A 129 -22.79 -20.82 19.47
N ARG A 130 -22.46 -19.53 19.32
CA ARG A 130 -22.75 -18.45 20.28
C ARG A 130 -23.00 -17.14 19.55
N GLU A 131 -23.65 -16.20 20.25
CA GLU A 131 -23.79 -14.83 19.75
C GLU A 131 -22.42 -14.15 19.54
N LEU A 132 -22.34 -13.37 18.47
CA LEU A 132 -21.13 -12.65 18.08
C LEU A 132 -20.96 -11.38 18.92
N THR A 133 -19.80 -11.25 19.53
CA THR A 133 -19.36 -9.98 20.14
C THR A 133 -18.85 -9.02 19.06
N GLU A 134 -18.78 -7.73 19.39
CA GLU A 134 -18.17 -6.73 18.49
C GLU A 134 -16.68 -7.01 18.20
N GLU A 135 -16.00 -7.67 19.14
CA GLU A 135 -14.63 -8.14 18.97
C GLU A 135 -14.58 -9.26 17.91
N ASP A 136 -15.47 -10.26 17.98
CA ASP A 136 -15.55 -11.35 17.00
C ASP A 136 -15.81 -10.83 15.58
N ARG A 137 -16.74 -9.86 15.44
CA ARG A 137 -17.05 -9.23 14.15
C ARG A 137 -15.83 -8.50 13.59
N THR A 138 -15.15 -7.75 14.44
CA THR A 138 -13.97 -6.97 14.05
C THR A 138 -12.81 -7.89 13.67
N ASP A 139 -12.58 -8.96 14.44
CA ASP A 139 -11.55 -9.96 14.17
C ASP A 139 -11.82 -10.71 12.87
N ALA A 140 -13.08 -11.12 12.62
CA ALA A 140 -13.45 -11.80 11.38
C ALA A 140 -13.18 -10.94 10.15
N VAL A 141 -13.57 -9.65 10.19
CA VAL A 141 -13.33 -8.71 9.10
C VAL A 141 -11.83 -8.44 8.92
N ASN A 142 -11.08 -8.23 10.01
CA ASN A 142 -9.64 -8.00 9.95
C ASN A 142 -8.89 -9.19 9.35
N ARG A 143 -9.25 -10.40 9.75
CA ARG A 143 -8.69 -11.64 9.18
C ARG A 143 -9.07 -11.78 7.70
N ALA A 144 -10.32 -11.50 7.33
CA ALA A 144 -10.74 -11.49 5.94
C ALA A 144 -9.95 -10.46 5.09
N LEU A 145 -9.65 -9.28 5.63
CA LEU A 145 -8.76 -8.30 4.99
C LEU A 145 -7.36 -8.88 4.75
N GLU A 146 -6.76 -9.56 5.73
CA GLU A 146 -5.45 -10.20 5.58
C GLU A 146 -5.45 -11.31 4.52
N VAL A 147 -6.53 -12.10 4.48
CA VAL A 147 -6.74 -13.18 3.48
C VAL A 147 -6.81 -12.58 2.09
N LEU A 148 -7.64 -11.56 1.89
CA LEU A 148 -7.82 -10.89 0.61
C LEU A 148 -6.52 -10.25 0.14
N ASN A 149 -5.79 -9.59 1.04
CA ASN A 149 -4.49 -9.00 0.72
C ASN A 149 -3.50 -10.06 0.24
N SER A 150 -3.40 -11.17 0.97
CA SER A 150 -2.51 -12.28 0.63
C SER A 150 -2.91 -12.98 -0.67
N ARG A 151 -4.21 -13.10 -0.95
CA ARG A 151 -4.73 -13.69 -2.19
C ARG A 151 -4.44 -12.78 -3.37
N ILE A 152 -4.73 -11.49 -3.28
CA ILE A 152 -4.52 -10.55 -4.39
C ILE A 152 -3.02 -10.38 -4.70
N ASP A 153 -2.16 -10.40 -3.69
CA ASP A 153 -0.70 -10.40 -3.84
C ASP A 153 -0.18 -11.58 -4.70
N LYS A 154 -0.80 -12.76 -4.61
CA LYS A 154 -0.39 -13.95 -5.39
C LYS A 154 -0.52 -13.78 -6.90
N PHE A 155 -1.42 -12.91 -7.36
CA PHE A 155 -1.71 -12.76 -8.78
C PHE A 155 -0.86 -11.70 -9.46
N GLY A 156 0.10 -11.10 -8.72
CA GLY A 156 0.94 -10.04 -9.27
C GLY A 156 0.09 -8.88 -9.79
N LEU A 157 -1.08 -8.63 -9.21
CA LEU A 157 -1.88 -7.47 -9.57
C LEU A 157 -1.24 -6.22 -8.98
N THR A 158 -1.55 -5.05 -9.56
CA THR A 158 -1.07 -3.78 -9.01
C THR A 158 -1.62 -3.61 -7.59
N GLU A 159 -0.89 -2.87 -6.74
CA GLU A 159 -1.15 -2.79 -5.30
C GLU A 159 -2.62 -2.52 -4.98
N PRO A 160 -3.36 -3.50 -4.40
CA PRO A 160 -4.76 -3.31 -4.14
C PRO A 160 -4.96 -2.38 -2.93
N VAL A 161 -5.97 -1.54 -3.00
CA VAL A 161 -6.46 -0.78 -1.84
C VAL A 161 -7.59 -1.59 -1.22
N ILE A 162 -7.30 -2.23 -0.10
CA ILE A 162 -8.26 -3.05 0.64
C ILE A 162 -8.55 -2.33 1.97
N ARG A 163 -9.82 -2.00 2.22
CA ARG A 163 -10.23 -1.23 3.40
C ARG A 163 -11.54 -1.79 3.96
N ARG A 164 -11.70 -1.75 5.28
CA ARG A 164 -13.00 -2.02 5.92
C ARG A 164 -13.98 -0.90 5.55
N GLN A 165 -15.21 -1.27 5.21
CA GLN A 165 -16.33 -0.37 4.97
C GLN A 165 -17.47 -0.74 5.93
N GLY A 166 -17.80 0.14 6.88
CA GLY A 166 -18.82 -0.17 7.88
C GLY A 166 -18.46 -1.33 8.82
N ALA A 167 -19.47 -2.03 9.33
CA ALA A 167 -19.29 -3.08 10.34
C ALA A 167 -18.83 -4.41 9.75
N ASP A 168 -19.32 -4.78 8.57
CA ASP A 168 -19.25 -6.12 7.98
C ASP A 168 -18.85 -6.11 6.49
N GLN A 169 -18.56 -4.95 5.89
CA GLN A 169 -18.16 -4.87 4.49
C GLN A 169 -16.65 -4.60 4.34
N ILE A 170 -16.12 -5.08 3.22
CA ILE A 170 -14.73 -4.91 2.79
C ILE A 170 -14.76 -4.32 1.39
N TYR A 171 -14.15 -3.16 1.25
CA TYR A 171 -13.94 -2.49 -0.01
C TYR A 171 -12.58 -2.88 -0.60
N VAL A 172 -12.59 -3.39 -1.84
CA VAL A 172 -11.41 -3.83 -2.56
C VAL A 172 -11.30 -3.05 -3.87
N GLU A 173 -10.18 -2.36 -4.05
CA GLU A 173 -9.84 -1.61 -5.24
C GLU A 173 -8.57 -2.20 -5.86
N ILE A 174 -8.64 -2.61 -7.12
CA ILE A 174 -7.49 -3.15 -7.85
C ILE A 174 -7.24 -2.27 -9.06
N PRO A 175 -6.17 -1.45 -9.07
CA PRO A 175 -5.87 -0.60 -10.21
C PRO A 175 -5.49 -1.39 -11.47
N GLY A 176 -5.75 -0.80 -12.63
CA GLY A 176 -5.24 -1.29 -13.92
C GLY A 176 -6.17 -2.19 -14.73
N ALA A 177 -5.65 -2.68 -15.86
CA ALA A 177 -6.42 -3.46 -16.83
C ALA A 177 -6.42 -4.94 -16.45
N ALA A 178 -7.23 -5.31 -15.47
CA ALA A 178 -7.43 -6.70 -15.10
C ALA A 178 -8.87 -7.13 -15.40
N ASP A 179 -9.00 -8.37 -15.88
CA ASP A 179 -10.28 -9.00 -16.21
C ASP A 179 -11.14 -9.13 -14.93
N PRO A 180 -12.30 -8.45 -14.86
CA PRO A 180 -13.17 -8.47 -13.69
C PRO A 180 -13.64 -9.86 -13.28
N GLU A 181 -13.89 -10.75 -14.24
CA GLU A 181 -14.39 -12.11 -13.96
C GLU A 181 -13.27 -12.97 -13.38
N ARG A 182 -12.07 -12.84 -13.94
CA ARG A 182 -10.88 -13.54 -13.44
C ARG A 182 -10.57 -13.11 -12.01
N ILE A 183 -10.56 -11.81 -11.72
CA ILE A 183 -10.29 -11.34 -10.35
C ILE A 183 -11.41 -11.71 -9.37
N GLY A 184 -12.68 -11.62 -9.80
CA GLY A 184 -13.81 -12.07 -8.98
C GLY A 184 -13.66 -13.52 -8.54
N SER A 185 -13.31 -14.42 -9.48
CA SER A 185 -13.10 -15.84 -9.19
C SER A 185 -11.91 -16.12 -8.26
N ILE A 186 -10.89 -15.26 -8.27
CA ILE A 186 -9.72 -15.34 -7.41
C ILE A 186 -10.04 -14.92 -5.97
N ILE A 187 -10.78 -13.82 -5.83
CA ILE A 187 -11.18 -13.26 -4.55
C ILE A 187 -12.19 -14.19 -3.87
N MET A 188 -13.19 -14.64 -4.62
CA MET A 188 -14.24 -15.54 -4.16
C MET A 188 -13.83 -17.02 -4.14
N GLY A 189 -12.72 -17.38 -4.79
CA GLY A 189 -12.27 -18.76 -4.90
C GLY A 189 -12.10 -19.38 -3.52
N LYS A 190 -12.67 -20.57 -3.29
CA LYS A 190 -12.49 -21.34 -2.05
C LYS A 190 -11.07 -21.90 -2.02
N GLY A 191 -10.10 -21.04 -1.75
CA GLY A 191 -8.74 -21.46 -1.47
C GLY A 191 -8.67 -22.08 -0.09
N GLY A 192 -8.87 -23.41 -0.02
CA GLY A 192 -8.82 -24.18 1.21
C GLY A 192 -7.39 -24.54 1.57
N LEU A 193 -7.03 -24.38 2.84
CA LEU A 193 -5.83 -24.98 3.40
C LEU A 193 -6.16 -26.33 3.98
N ASN A 194 -5.35 -27.32 3.62
CA ASN A 194 -5.53 -28.69 4.05
C ASN A 194 -4.19 -29.24 4.53
N PHE A 195 -4.24 -30.09 5.55
CA PHE A 195 -3.10 -30.85 6.01
C PHE A 195 -3.18 -32.27 5.46
N HIS A 196 -2.09 -32.73 4.85
CA HIS A 196 -2.00 -34.07 4.29
C HIS A 196 -0.76 -34.79 4.79
N ILE A 197 -0.85 -36.10 4.99
CA ILE A 197 0.30 -36.92 5.33
C ILE A 197 1.19 -37.10 4.10
N VAL A 198 2.50 -36.91 4.25
CA VAL A 198 3.49 -37.13 3.19
C VAL A 198 3.82 -38.61 3.07
N ASP A 199 3.82 -39.13 1.85
CA ASP A 199 4.20 -40.50 1.53
C ASP A 199 5.61 -40.52 0.95
N ARG A 200 6.61 -40.85 1.79
CA ARG A 200 8.03 -40.84 1.38
C ARG A 200 8.36 -41.94 0.37
N ASP A 201 7.71 -43.09 0.47
CA ASP A 201 7.96 -44.23 -0.41
C ASP A 201 7.42 -43.96 -1.81
N ALA A 202 6.19 -43.44 -1.90
CA ALA A 202 5.62 -42.98 -3.16
C ALA A 202 6.42 -41.82 -3.78
N LEU A 203 6.91 -40.88 -2.96
CA LEU A 203 7.78 -39.80 -3.44
C LEU A 203 9.08 -40.33 -4.03
N SER A 204 9.71 -41.33 -3.38
CA SER A 204 10.95 -41.93 -3.89
C SER A 204 10.73 -42.62 -5.24
N THR A 205 9.62 -43.36 -5.37
CA THR A 205 9.22 -44.04 -6.60
C THR A 205 8.95 -43.03 -7.73
N PHE A 206 8.20 -41.97 -7.41
CA PHE A 206 7.93 -40.88 -8.34
C PHE A 206 9.23 -40.19 -8.81
N ASN A 207 10.15 -39.88 -7.89
CA ASN A 207 11.40 -39.20 -8.23
C ASN A 207 12.27 -40.03 -9.19
N GLN A 208 12.30 -41.36 -9.00
CA GLN A 208 13.02 -42.27 -9.91
C GLN A 208 12.40 -42.28 -11.32
N TYR A 209 11.06 -42.31 -11.39
CA TYR A 209 10.36 -42.22 -12.67
C TYR A 209 10.58 -40.86 -13.35
N TYR A 210 10.38 -39.78 -12.61
CA TYR A 210 10.52 -38.41 -13.12
C TYR A 210 11.93 -38.11 -13.65
N ALA A 211 12.97 -38.65 -13.02
CA ALA A 211 14.35 -38.51 -13.47
C ALA A 211 14.59 -39.09 -14.88
N THR A 212 13.80 -40.10 -15.28
CA THR A 212 13.91 -40.74 -16.61
C THR A 212 12.89 -40.20 -17.62
N HIS A 213 11.80 -39.57 -17.16
CA HIS A 213 10.69 -39.10 -18.01
C HIS A 213 10.23 -37.65 -17.70
N PRO A 214 11.14 -36.66 -17.60
CA PRO A 214 10.80 -35.33 -17.08
C PRO A 214 9.75 -34.58 -17.93
N THR A 215 9.69 -34.82 -19.24
CA THR A 215 8.79 -34.12 -20.17
C THR A 215 7.48 -34.85 -20.45
N SER A 216 7.34 -36.10 -20.01
CA SER A 216 6.16 -36.96 -20.27
C SER A 216 5.50 -37.48 -19.00
N THR A 217 5.85 -36.92 -17.84
CA THR A 217 5.25 -37.31 -16.56
C THR A 217 3.88 -36.67 -16.35
N PHE A 218 3.69 -35.43 -16.82
CA PHE A 218 2.47 -34.64 -16.58
C PHE A 218 1.77 -34.25 -17.88
N ASN A 219 0.44 -34.22 -17.85
CA ASN A 219 -0.38 -33.66 -18.92
C ASN A 219 -0.37 -32.11 -18.86
N SER A 220 -1.06 -31.45 -19.79
CA SER A 220 -1.20 -29.98 -19.83
C SER A 220 -1.96 -29.39 -18.63
N ALA A 221 -2.69 -30.20 -17.87
CA ALA A 221 -3.38 -29.81 -16.64
C ALA A 221 -2.52 -30.03 -15.38
N GLY A 222 -1.32 -30.58 -15.50
CA GLY A 222 -0.42 -30.87 -14.37
C GLY A 222 -0.71 -32.18 -13.64
N GLU A 223 -1.53 -33.06 -14.21
CA GLU A 223 -1.84 -34.37 -13.66
C GLU A 223 -0.92 -35.45 -14.24
N LEU A 224 -0.69 -36.53 -13.49
CA LEU A 224 0.14 -37.65 -13.95
C LEU A 224 -0.50 -38.31 -15.18
N ILE A 225 0.27 -38.44 -16.26
CA ILE A 225 -0.18 -39.16 -17.47
C ILE A 225 -0.36 -40.66 -17.18
N ASP A 226 0.53 -41.22 -16.39
CA ASP A 226 0.44 -42.58 -15.87
C ASP A 226 0.14 -42.55 -14.35
N PRO A 227 -1.11 -42.75 -13.94
CA PRO A 227 -1.49 -42.75 -12.54
C PRO A 227 -0.91 -43.94 -11.75
N SER A 228 -0.41 -44.99 -12.43
CA SER A 228 0.09 -46.20 -11.77
C SER A 228 1.47 -46.04 -11.12
N ILE A 229 2.17 -44.92 -11.38
CA ILE A 229 3.49 -44.60 -10.82
C ILE A 229 3.43 -44.49 -9.29
N VAL A 230 2.31 -44.01 -8.75
CA VAL A 230 2.08 -43.85 -7.31
C VAL A 230 0.84 -44.62 -6.89
N PRO A 231 0.74 -45.04 -5.62
CA PRO A 231 -0.47 -45.68 -5.11
C PRO A 231 -1.73 -44.86 -5.38
N ALA A 232 -2.86 -45.55 -5.55
CA ALA A 232 -4.12 -44.90 -5.89
C ALA A 232 -4.61 -43.90 -4.84
N ASP A 233 -4.16 -44.00 -3.58
CA ASP A 233 -4.46 -43.09 -2.47
C ASP A 233 -3.46 -41.93 -2.34
N VAL A 234 -2.49 -41.81 -3.26
CA VAL A 234 -1.46 -40.76 -3.25
C VAL A 234 -1.68 -39.78 -4.41
N ILE A 235 -1.29 -38.53 -4.18
CA ILE A 235 -1.25 -37.47 -5.20
C ILE A 235 0.11 -36.76 -5.14
N ILE A 236 0.65 -36.44 -6.31
CA ILE A 236 1.85 -35.62 -6.42
C ILE A 236 1.45 -34.15 -6.46
N ARG A 237 2.16 -33.33 -5.68
CA ARG A 237 1.96 -31.88 -5.61
C ARG A 237 3.29 -31.15 -5.66
N GLY A 238 3.28 -29.96 -6.26
CA GLY A 238 4.43 -29.08 -6.28
C GLY A 238 4.64 -28.42 -4.91
N VAL A 239 5.90 -28.33 -4.50
CA VAL A 239 6.37 -27.58 -3.34
C VAL A 239 6.80 -26.21 -3.80
N TYR A 240 6.30 -25.18 -3.11
CA TYR A 240 6.55 -23.79 -3.44
C TYR A 240 7.02 -23.02 -2.22
N THR A 241 8.16 -22.36 -2.32
CA THR A 241 8.65 -21.44 -1.30
C THR A 241 8.57 -20.00 -1.80
N LYS A 242 8.61 -19.05 -0.87
CA LYS A 242 8.67 -17.63 -1.26
C LYS A 242 10.08 -17.30 -1.69
N ASP A 243 10.22 -16.79 -2.90
CA ASP A 243 11.49 -16.27 -3.39
C ASP A 243 11.82 -14.91 -2.74
N ARG A 244 12.96 -14.37 -3.14
CA ARG A 244 13.47 -13.08 -2.67
C ARG A 244 12.59 -11.87 -3.07
N TYR A 245 11.58 -12.07 -3.92
CA TYR A 245 10.57 -11.08 -4.31
C TYR A 245 9.21 -11.33 -3.64
N GLY A 246 9.08 -12.39 -2.82
CA GLY A 246 7.81 -12.80 -2.21
C GLY A 246 6.87 -13.53 -3.17
N LEU A 247 7.38 -13.99 -4.32
CA LEU A 247 6.64 -14.80 -5.28
C LEU A 247 6.79 -16.28 -4.96
N ASP A 248 5.80 -17.09 -5.35
CA ASP A 248 5.90 -18.55 -5.21
C ASP A 248 6.90 -19.09 -6.24
N GLU A 249 7.98 -19.70 -5.78
CA GLU A 249 8.98 -20.38 -6.60
C GLU A 249 8.86 -21.90 -6.39
N PHE A 250 8.73 -22.62 -7.50
CA PHE A 250 8.67 -24.08 -7.48
C PHE A 250 10.04 -24.65 -7.08
N THR A 251 10.08 -25.46 -6.02
CA THR A 251 11.33 -26.07 -5.50
C THR A 251 11.41 -27.57 -5.71
N GLY A 252 10.29 -28.23 -6.01
CA GLY A 252 10.27 -29.66 -6.26
C GLY A 252 8.87 -30.24 -6.12
N TYR A 253 8.78 -31.57 -6.17
CA TYR A 253 7.54 -32.29 -5.95
C TYR A 253 7.56 -33.00 -4.59
N THR A 254 6.38 -33.23 -4.04
CA THR A 254 6.16 -34.12 -2.90
C THR A 254 4.98 -35.03 -3.17
N ALA A 255 4.93 -36.18 -2.51
CA ALA A 255 3.81 -37.11 -2.58
C ALA A 255 3.03 -37.01 -1.27
N ILE A 256 1.72 -36.79 -1.37
CA ILE A 256 0.83 -36.66 -0.22
C ILE A 256 -0.35 -37.62 -0.36
N LYS A 257 -0.89 -38.09 0.77
CA LYS A 257 -2.14 -38.85 0.79
C LYS A 257 -3.29 -37.98 0.29
N ARG A 258 -4.17 -38.57 -0.52
CA ARG A 258 -5.32 -37.87 -1.12
C ARG A 258 -6.35 -37.47 -0.07
N GLU A 259 -6.50 -38.29 0.98
CA GLU A 259 -7.34 -37.98 2.13
C GLU A 259 -6.83 -36.72 2.85
N ILE A 260 -7.75 -35.81 3.15
CA ILE A 260 -7.47 -34.60 3.93
C ILE A 260 -7.39 -35.04 5.39
N GLY A 261 -6.22 -34.88 6.01
CA GLY A 261 -6.01 -35.23 7.41
C GLY A 261 -6.61 -34.20 8.37
N LEU A 262 -6.53 -32.91 8.03
CA LEU A 262 -7.20 -31.83 8.76
C LEU A 262 -7.53 -30.69 7.79
N ASP A 263 -8.73 -30.14 7.90
CA ASP A 263 -9.14 -28.93 7.20
C ASP A 263 -8.68 -27.68 7.98
N GLY A 264 -8.15 -26.69 7.27
CA GLY A 264 -7.71 -25.41 7.83
C GLY A 264 -8.80 -24.64 8.56
N ASN A 265 -10.09 -24.91 8.28
CA ASN A 265 -11.24 -24.33 8.96
C ASN A 265 -11.26 -24.55 10.47
N HIS A 266 -10.51 -25.53 10.98
CA HIS A 266 -10.38 -25.81 12.40
C HIS A 266 -9.32 -24.95 13.11
N ILE A 267 -8.56 -24.12 12.40
CA ILE A 267 -7.54 -23.25 12.99
C ILE A 267 -8.21 -22.00 13.58
N GLN A 268 -8.04 -21.78 14.88
CA GLN A 268 -8.57 -20.62 15.60
C GLN A 268 -7.58 -19.46 15.70
N SER A 269 -6.29 -19.76 15.82
CA SER A 269 -5.22 -18.77 15.98
C SER A 269 -3.91 -19.31 15.41
N ALA A 270 -3.04 -18.43 14.89
CA ALA A 270 -1.68 -18.78 14.52
C ALA A 270 -0.75 -17.58 14.78
N LEU A 271 0.27 -17.81 15.61
CA LEU A 271 1.18 -16.79 16.14
C LEU A 271 2.63 -17.23 15.97
N VAL A 272 3.51 -16.25 15.80
CA VAL A 272 4.96 -16.49 15.85
C VAL A 272 5.46 -16.12 17.24
N GLU A 273 6.04 -17.10 17.92
CA GLU A 273 6.62 -16.94 19.24
C GLU A 273 8.12 -17.17 19.17
N ARG A 274 8.87 -16.60 20.13
CA ARG A 274 10.28 -16.97 20.31
C ARG A 274 10.36 -17.99 21.43
N ASN A 275 10.96 -19.12 21.15
CA ASN A 275 11.22 -20.13 22.16
C ASN A 275 12.13 -19.55 23.25
N SER A 276 11.72 -19.66 24.50
CA SER A 276 12.40 -19.11 25.67
C SER A 276 13.76 -19.76 25.97
N LEU A 277 14.01 -20.97 25.47
CA LEU A 277 15.22 -21.75 25.74
C LEU A 277 16.36 -21.46 24.76
N ASN A 278 16.03 -21.31 23.47
CA ASN A 278 17.04 -21.20 22.40
C ASN A 278 16.89 -19.92 21.54
N GLY A 279 15.87 -19.10 21.79
CA GLY A 279 15.59 -17.87 21.05
C GLY A 279 15.13 -18.08 19.61
N GLN A 280 14.91 -19.33 19.18
CA GLN A 280 14.48 -19.64 17.81
C GLN A 280 13.00 -19.27 17.63
N PRO A 281 12.61 -18.76 16.45
CA PRO A 281 11.22 -18.52 16.15
C PRO A 281 10.47 -19.84 15.93
N GLU A 282 9.27 -19.93 16.50
CA GLU A 282 8.36 -21.07 16.37
C GLU A 282 6.97 -20.56 16.02
N VAL A 283 6.24 -21.29 15.19
CA VAL A 283 4.85 -20.97 14.87
C VAL A 283 3.95 -21.83 15.74
N THR A 284 3.10 -21.19 16.54
CA THR A 284 2.13 -21.85 17.41
C THR A 284 0.73 -21.58 16.87
N PHE A 285 -0.06 -22.61 16.63
CA PHE A 285 -1.47 -22.45 16.24
C PHE A 285 -2.40 -23.31 17.09
N GLY A 286 -3.58 -22.77 17.39
CA GLY A 286 -4.61 -23.43 18.18
C GLY A 286 -5.73 -23.97 17.29
N LEU A 287 -6.25 -25.15 17.65
CA LEU A 287 -7.38 -25.79 16.98
C LEU A 287 -8.67 -25.64 17.79
N ASP A 288 -9.81 -25.74 17.12
CA ASP A 288 -11.08 -25.97 17.79
C ASP A 288 -11.19 -27.39 18.36
N ALA A 289 -12.24 -27.67 19.13
CA ALA A 289 -12.37 -28.95 19.83
C ALA A 289 -12.49 -30.14 18.85
N GLU A 290 -13.24 -29.98 17.75
CA GLU A 290 -13.45 -31.02 16.74
C GLU A 290 -12.15 -31.29 15.97
N GLY A 291 -11.52 -30.24 15.46
CA GLY A 291 -10.24 -30.32 14.77
C GLY A 291 -9.13 -30.84 15.67
N GLY A 292 -9.15 -30.54 16.96
CA GLY A 292 -8.20 -31.10 17.92
C GLY A 292 -8.32 -32.61 18.07
N ASP A 293 -9.54 -33.16 18.09
CA ASP A 293 -9.77 -34.61 18.12
C ASP A 293 -9.33 -35.29 16.82
N ILE A 294 -9.70 -34.72 15.67
CA ILE A 294 -9.27 -35.19 14.35
C ILE A 294 -7.74 -35.19 14.25
N PHE A 295 -7.11 -34.09 14.67
CA PHE A 295 -5.67 -33.93 14.60
C PHE A 295 -4.93 -34.85 15.58
N TYR A 296 -5.51 -35.13 16.74
CA TYR A 296 -4.95 -36.08 17.70
C TYR A 296 -4.94 -37.51 17.16
N GLU A 297 -6.03 -37.96 16.54
CA GLU A 297 -6.08 -39.27 15.89
C GLU A 297 -5.07 -39.35 14.73
N LEU A 298 -5.05 -38.33 13.87
CA LEU A 298 -4.11 -38.23 12.74
C LEU A 298 -2.65 -38.28 13.22
N THR A 299 -2.28 -37.46 14.19
CA THR A 299 -0.89 -37.37 14.68
C THR A 299 -0.47 -38.61 15.47
N SER A 300 -1.39 -39.24 16.22
CA SER A 300 -1.11 -40.47 16.97
C SER A 300 -0.72 -41.63 16.05
N ASN A 301 -1.36 -41.73 14.87
CA ASN A 301 -1.12 -42.80 13.91
C ASN A 301 0.08 -42.54 12.99
N ASN A 302 0.61 -41.31 12.97
CA ASN A 302 1.61 -40.86 11.97
C ASN A 302 2.87 -40.23 12.60
N VAL A 303 3.22 -40.61 13.82
CA VAL A 303 4.45 -40.11 14.49
C VAL A 303 5.70 -40.45 13.66
N GLY A 304 6.55 -39.45 13.42
CA GLY A 304 7.76 -39.55 12.60
C GLY A 304 7.55 -39.30 11.10
N ILE A 305 6.28 -39.18 10.66
CA ILE A 305 5.93 -38.91 9.25
C ILE A 305 5.76 -37.39 9.05
N PRO A 306 6.21 -36.81 7.92
CA PRO A 306 5.96 -35.41 7.61
C PRO A 306 4.49 -35.15 7.31
N LEU A 307 3.99 -34.04 7.84
CA LEU A 307 2.70 -33.44 7.52
C LEU A 307 2.94 -32.27 6.55
N ALA A 308 2.29 -32.30 5.39
CA ALA A 308 2.32 -31.23 4.40
C ALA A 308 1.19 -30.24 4.64
N ILE A 309 1.52 -28.95 4.59
CA ILE A 309 0.57 -27.85 4.61
C ILE A 309 0.32 -27.43 3.16
N VAL A 310 -0.89 -27.69 2.67
CA VAL A 310 -1.29 -27.46 1.28
C VAL A 310 -2.25 -26.28 1.22
N LEU A 311 -1.99 -25.33 0.32
CA LEU A 311 -2.87 -24.20 0.03
C LEU A 311 -3.06 -24.10 -1.47
N ASP A 312 -4.31 -24.15 -1.95
CA ASP A 312 -4.65 -24.07 -3.38
C ASP A 312 -3.89 -25.09 -4.24
N ASP A 313 -3.85 -26.36 -3.81
CA ASP A 313 -3.08 -27.45 -4.44
C ASP A 313 -1.55 -27.23 -4.47
N ARG A 314 -1.02 -26.26 -3.73
CA ARG A 314 0.42 -26.01 -3.60
C ARG A 314 0.90 -26.33 -2.20
N VAL A 315 1.92 -27.18 -2.09
CA VAL A 315 2.54 -27.46 -0.79
C VAL A 315 3.40 -26.25 -0.41
N LYS A 316 3.08 -25.63 0.74
CA LYS A 316 3.78 -24.44 1.26
C LYS A 316 4.87 -24.76 2.25
N SER A 317 4.64 -25.77 3.08
CA SER A 317 5.60 -26.21 4.09
C SER A 317 5.33 -27.66 4.47
N GLN A 318 6.33 -28.30 5.08
CA GLN A 318 6.24 -29.64 5.62
C GLN A 318 6.88 -29.66 7.01
N ALA A 319 6.25 -30.34 7.96
CA ALA A 319 6.75 -30.48 9.32
C ALA A 319 6.65 -31.94 9.77
N THR A 320 7.67 -32.45 10.46
CA THR A 320 7.64 -33.83 10.97
C THR A 320 6.84 -33.90 12.26
N ILE A 321 5.90 -34.84 12.34
CA ILE A 321 5.12 -35.09 13.56
C ILE A 321 6.03 -35.74 14.60
N GLN A 322 6.25 -35.10 15.74
CA GLN A 322 7.15 -35.60 16.80
C GLN A 322 6.42 -36.37 17.89
N SER A 323 5.18 -35.99 18.19
CA SER A 323 4.33 -36.60 19.20
C SER A 323 2.86 -36.43 18.80
N PRO A 324 1.94 -37.15 19.45
CA PRO A 324 0.50 -36.85 19.36
C PRO A 324 0.21 -35.42 19.82
N ILE A 325 -0.62 -34.70 19.07
CA ILE A 325 -0.97 -33.29 19.33
C ILE A 325 -2.49 -33.15 19.21
N ARG A 326 -3.12 -32.54 20.22
CA ARG A 326 -4.57 -32.31 20.25
C ARG A 326 -4.90 -30.83 20.06
N ASP A 327 -4.61 -29.99 21.04
CA ASP A 327 -5.17 -28.62 21.04
C ASP A 327 -4.22 -27.56 20.46
N GLN A 328 -2.92 -27.63 20.78
CA GLN A 328 -1.94 -26.60 20.43
C GLN A 328 -0.78 -27.19 19.64
N VAL A 329 -0.65 -26.77 18.38
CA VAL A 329 0.38 -27.26 17.46
C VAL A 329 1.55 -26.29 17.45
N ARG A 330 2.77 -26.83 17.51
CA ARG A 330 4.02 -26.07 17.46
C ARG A 330 4.86 -26.51 16.26
N LEU A 331 5.19 -25.57 15.40
CA LEU A 331 6.04 -25.75 14.22
C LEU A 331 7.41 -25.11 14.48
N THR A 332 8.46 -25.91 14.39
CA THR A 332 9.85 -25.52 14.69
C THR A 332 10.77 -25.71 13.50
N GLY A 333 11.94 -25.06 13.49
CA GLY A 333 12.98 -25.28 12.47
C GLY A 333 12.94 -24.29 11.30
N PHE A 334 12.19 -23.20 11.44
CA PHE A 334 12.02 -22.17 10.42
C PHE A 334 12.82 -20.91 10.77
N GLY A 335 13.20 -20.12 9.76
CA GLY A 335 13.70 -18.76 9.97
C GLY A 335 12.59 -17.80 10.43
N LEU A 336 12.94 -16.59 10.89
CA LEU A 336 11.93 -15.61 11.35
C LEU A 336 10.96 -15.19 10.23
N GLU A 337 11.48 -14.91 9.03
CA GLU A 337 10.63 -14.55 7.88
C GLU A 337 9.75 -15.72 7.44
N GLU A 338 10.31 -16.92 7.42
CA GLU A 338 9.58 -18.14 7.06
C GLU A 338 8.49 -18.47 8.07
N ALA A 339 8.77 -18.36 9.37
CA ALA A 339 7.78 -18.51 10.43
C ALA A 339 6.63 -17.51 10.30
N ASN A 340 6.92 -16.24 10.00
CA ASN A 340 5.89 -15.22 9.74
C ASN A 340 5.04 -15.57 8.51
N ASN A 341 5.65 -16.04 7.43
CA ASN A 341 4.94 -16.46 6.23
C ASN A 341 4.05 -17.69 6.47
N ILE A 342 4.52 -18.65 7.27
CA ILE A 342 3.73 -19.84 7.65
C ILE A 342 2.57 -19.43 8.55
N ALA A 343 2.82 -18.61 9.59
CA ALA A 343 1.77 -18.11 10.47
C ALA A 343 0.70 -17.36 9.66
N LEU A 344 1.12 -16.47 8.76
CA LEU A 344 0.23 -15.78 7.84
C LEU A 344 -0.55 -16.77 6.95
N THR A 345 0.11 -17.77 6.37
CA THR A 345 -0.53 -18.81 5.54
C THR A 345 -1.61 -19.58 6.32
N LEU A 346 -1.33 -19.96 7.56
CA LEU A 346 -2.27 -20.65 8.45
C LEU A 346 -3.46 -19.76 8.82
N ARG A 347 -3.22 -18.47 9.12
CA ARG A 347 -4.29 -17.50 9.40
C ARG A 347 -5.15 -17.20 8.17
N THR A 348 -4.53 -17.14 7.00
CA THR A 348 -5.17 -16.64 5.76
C THR A 348 -5.93 -17.71 4.99
N ALA A 349 -5.89 -18.96 5.43
CA ALA A 349 -6.48 -20.05 4.69
C ALA A 349 -7.70 -20.70 5.35
N ALA A 350 -7.98 -20.35 6.60
CA ALA A 350 -9.35 -20.31 7.08
C ALA A 350 -9.91 -18.93 6.74
N LEU A 351 -10.80 -18.83 5.74
CA LEU A 351 -11.69 -17.66 5.73
C LEU A 351 -12.53 -17.79 7.00
N PRO A 352 -12.38 -16.88 7.99
CA PRO A 352 -13.18 -16.97 9.21
C PRO A 352 -14.67 -16.84 8.88
N VAL A 353 -14.97 -16.13 7.78
CA VAL A 353 -16.30 -15.76 7.35
C VAL A 353 -16.40 -15.86 5.83
N GLU A 354 -17.51 -16.39 5.32
CA GLU A 354 -17.79 -16.39 3.88
C GLU A 354 -17.99 -14.94 3.40
N LEU A 355 -17.57 -14.65 2.18
CA LEU A 355 -17.65 -13.30 1.60
C LEU A 355 -18.56 -13.32 0.37
N GLU A 356 -19.57 -12.45 0.37
CA GLU A 356 -20.47 -12.25 -0.76
C GLU A 356 -20.16 -10.95 -1.48
N VAL A 357 -20.27 -10.93 -2.81
CA VAL A 357 -20.11 -9.68 -3.57
C VAL A 357 -21.41 -8.90 -3.54
N VAL A 358 -21.39 -7.75 -2.86
CA VAL A 358 -22.53 -6.81 -2.81
C VAL A 358 -22.56 -5.95 -4.06
N ASN A 359 -21.39 -5.49 -4.50
CA ASN A 359 -21.27 -4.60 -5.65
C ASN A 359 -19.93 -4.81 -6.36
N GLN A 360 -19.93 -4.70 -7.69
CA GLN A 360 -18.74 -4.81 -8.53
C GLN A 360 -18.82 -3.80 -9.68
N GLN A 361 -17.77 -2.99 -9.84
CA GLN A 361 -17.68 -1.98 -10.89
C GLN A 361 -16.30 -1.97 -11.53
N ALA A 362 -16.25 -2.11 -12.86
CA ALA A 362 -15.04 -1.98 -13.64
C ALA A 362 -14.97 -0.60 -14.31
N ILE A 363 -13.82 0.06 -14.21
CA ILE A 363 -13.56 1.38 -14.81
C ILE A 363 -12.37 1.25 -15.76
N GLY A 364 -12.55 1.67 -17.02
CA GLY A 364 -11.48 1.64 -18.02
C GLY A 364 -10.40 2.69 -17.78
N ALA A 365 -9.12 2.29 -17.93
CA ALA A 365 -7.96 3.17 -17.68
C ALA A 365 -7.89 4.41 -18.60
N SER A 366 -8.46 4.35 -19.81
CA SER A 366 -8.48 5.49 -20.73
C SER A 366 -9.33 6.67 -20.21
N MET A 367 -10.46 6.38 -19.54
CA MET A 367 -11.35 7.42 -19.01
C MET A 367 -10.69 8.21 -17.87
N GLY A 368 -9.84 7.56 -17.07
CA GLY A 368 -9.20 8.22 -15.92
C GLY A 368 -8.14 9.23 -16.33
N SER A 369 -7.23 8.88 -17.26
CA SER A 369 -6.12 9.76 -17.66
C SER A 369 -6.56 11.08 -18.29
N ASP A 370 -7.62 11.06 -19.12
CA ASP A 370 -8.17 12.27 -19.72
C ASP A 370 -8.88 13.13 -18.69
N THR A 371 -9.61 12.49 -17.76
CA THR A 371 -10.31 13.16 -16.67
C THR A 371 -9.34 13.81 -15.68
N ILE A 372 -8.21 13.16 -15.35
CA ILE A 372 -7.13 13.77 -14.56
C ILE A 372 -6.64 15.06 -15.22
N ARG A 373 -6.34 15.02 -16.53
CA ARG A 373 -5.81 16.19 -17.26
C ARG A 373 -6.81 17.33 -17.26
N GLN A 374 -8.08 17.04 -17.56
CA GLN A 374 -9.15 18.04 -17.56
C GLN A 374 -9.38 18.62 -16.16
N GLY A 375 -9.40 17.78 -15.12
CA GLY A 375 -9.52 18.20 -13.74
C GLY A 375 -8.35 19.08 -13.29
N LEU A 376 -7.12 18.74 -13.67
CA LEU A 376 -5.93 19.53 -13.38
C LEU A 376 -5.97 20.88 -14.11
N TYR A 377 -6.38 20.92 -15.38
CA TYR A 377 -6.56 22.18 -16.10
C TYR A 377 -7.66 23.05 -15.49
N ALA A 378 -8.77 22.47 -15.05
CA ALA A 378 -9.84 23.20 -14.36
C ALA A 378 -9.35 23.77 -13.02
N LEU A 379 -8.60 22.98 -12.23
CA LEU A 379 -8.03 23.39 -10.96
C LEU A 379 -7.00 24.52 -11.13
N LEU A 380 -6.04 24.36 -12.05
CA LEU A 380 -5.02 25.38 -12.32
C LEU A 380 -5.62 26.65 -12.94
N GLY A 381 -6.58 26.51 -13.85
CA GLY A 381 -7.30 27.62 -14.46
C GLY A 381 -8.11 28.41 -13.44
N GLY A 382 -8.88 27.72 -12.59
CA GLY A 382 -9.65 28.33 -11.51
C GLY A 382 -8.74 29.05 -10.51
N LEU A 383 -7.65 28.40 -10.08
CA LEU A 383 -6.65 29.01 -9.21
C LEU A 383 -6.04 30.27 -9.84
N ALA A 384 -5.65 30.22 -11.12
CA ALA A 384 -5.08 31.37 -11.81
C ALA A 384 -6.04 32.56 -11.85
N VAL A 385 -7.31 32.34 -12.20
CA VAL A 385 -8.34 33.39 -12.22
C VAL A 385 -8.51 34.02 -10.84
N VAL A 386 -8.61 33.20 -9.79
CA VAL A 386 -8.75 33.67 -8.41
C VAL A 386 -7.52 34.45 -7.94
N MET A 387 -6.32 33.97 -8.23
CA MET A 387 -5.07 34.69 -7.89
C MET A 387 -4.99 36.04 -8.62
N ILE A 388 -5.30 36.08 -9.91
CA ILE A 388 -5.32 37.32 -10.70
C ILE A 388 -6.32 38.30 -10.10
N PHE A 389 -7.53 37.84 -9.76
CA PHE A 389 -8.55 38.67 -9.11
C PHE A 389 -8.05 39.25 -7.79
N MET A 390 -7.43 38.42 -6.93
CA MET A 390 -6.93 38.88 -5.62
C MET A 390 -5.81 39.91 -5.76
N LEU A 391 -4.86 39.68 -6.69
CA LEU A 391 -3.78 40.63 -6.96
C LEU A 391 -4.33 41.94 -7.54
N ALA A 392 -5.27 41.86 -8.48
CA ALA A 392 -5.86 43.02 -9.13
C ALA A 392 -6.71 43.85 -8.15
N TYR A 393 -7.57 43.22 -7.35
CA TYR A 393 -8.51 43.94 -6.47
C TYR A 393 -7.85 44.42 -5.17
N TYR A 394 -7.04 43.57 -4.53
CA TYR A 394 -6.50 43.80 -3.18
C TYR A 394 -5.01 44.20 -3.12
N LYS A 395 -4.32 44.31 -4.27
CA LYS A 395 -2.90 44.72 -4.36
C LYS A 395 -1.98 43.97 -3.39
N GLY A 396 -1.36 44.64 -2.42
CA GLY A 396 -0.40 44.04 -1.50
C GLY A 396 -1.05 43.09 -0.49
N SER A 397 -2.30 43.32 -0.13
CA SER A 397 -3.10 42.34 0.63
C SER A 397 -3.44 41.13 -0.26
N GLY A 398 -3.61 41.35 -1.57
CA GLY A 398 -3.73 40.28 -2.57
C GLY A 398 -2.52 39.33 -2.60
N VAL A 399 -1.30 39.86 -2.50
CA VAL A 399 -0.07 39.02 -2.42
C VAL A 399 -0.10 38.13 -1.19
N ASN A 400 -0.53 38.66 -0.04
CA ASN A 400 -0.70 37.87 1.18
C ASN A 400 -1.71 36.72 0.95
N ALA A 401 -2.87 37.01 0.38
CA ALA A 401 -3.87 35.98 0.06
C ALA A 401 -3.33 34.91 -0.90
N VAL A 402 -2.56 35.29 -1.92
CA VAL A 402 -1.94 34.32 -2.85
C VAL A 402 -0.94 33.41 -2.13
N VAL A 403 -0.09 33.96 -1.26
CA VAL A 403 0.87 33.17 -0.48
C VAL A 403 0.14 32.20 0.47
N ALA A 404 -0.89 32.68 1.18
CA ALA A 404 -1.72 31.85 2.04
C ALA A 404 -2.42 30.73 1.24
N GLN A 405 -2.89 31.03 0.03
CA GLN A 405 -3.55 30.05 -0.84
C GLN A 405 -2.58 28.98 -1.37
N VAL A 406 -1.37 29.37 -1.78
CA VAL A 406 -0.34 28.40 -2.21
C VAL A 406 0.03 27.47 -1.05
N LEU A 407 0.19 28.03 0.15
CA LEU A 407 0.43 27.22 1.34
C LEU A 407 -0.77 26.32 1.68
N ASN A 408 -2.00 26.79 1.48
CA ASN A 408 -3.21 25.99 1.71
C ASN A 408 -3.21 24.74 0.82
N ILE A 409 -2.93 24.89 -0.48
CA ILE A 409 -2.84 23.76 -1.42
C ILE A 409 -1.72 22.79 -1.02
N TYR A 410 -0.57 23.33 -0.60
CA TYR A 410 0.54 22.51 -0.11
C TYR A 410 0.15 21.69 1.13
N LEU A 411 -0.53 22.31 2.11
CA LEU A 411 -1.00 21.64 3.32
C LEU A 411 -2.05 20.58 3.01
N MET A 412 -3.01 20.89 2.13
CA MET A 412 -4.01 19.92 1.68
C MET A 412 -3.35 18.68 1.05
N GLY A 413 -2.42 18.88 0.12
CA GLY A 413 -1.61 17.82 -0.50
C GLY A 413 -0.84 16.99 0.53
N SER A 414 -0.21 17.67 1.48
CA SER A 414 0.59 17.05 2.54
C SER A 414 -0.26 16.19 3.48
N ILE A 415 -1.45 16.65 3.86
CA ILE A 415 -2.36 15.90 4.73
C ILE A 415 -2.87 14.64 4.01
N LEU A 416 -3.25 14.72 2.73
CA LEU A 416 -3.69 13.53 2.00
C LEU A 416 -2.60 12.46 1.93
N SER A 417 -1.38 12.87 1.63
CA SER A 417 -0.21 11.98 1.56
C SER A 417 0.11 11.40 2.95
N ALA A 418 0.09 12.22 4.00
CA ALA A 418 0.40 11.76 5.36
C ALA A 418 -0.59 10.70 5.89
N PHE A 419 -1.87 10.80 5.49
CA PHE A 419 -2.92 9.86 5.91
C PHE A 419 -3.23 8.77 4.86
N ASN A 420 -2.48 8.70 3.76
CA ASN A 420 -2.71 7.77 2.64
C ASN A 420 -4.15 7.81 2.10
N PHE A 421 -4.75 9.01 2.03
CA PHE A 421 -6.07 9.19 1.47
C PHE A 421 -6.03 9.11 -0.06
N THR A 422 -7.04 8.44 -0.62
CA THR A 422 -7.18 8.25 -2.06
C THR A 422 -7.74 9.51 -2.72
N LEU A 423 -7.04 10.00 -3.74
CA LEU A 423 -7.48 11.08 -4.61
C LEU A 423 -8.38 10.52 -5.69
N THR A 424 -9.66 10.86 -5.65
CA THR A 424 -10.67 10.55 -6.66
C THR A 424 -11.06 11.81 -7.42
N LEU A 425 -11.81 11.69 -8.51
CA LEU A 425 -12.39 12.81 -9.25
C LEU A 425 -13.31 13.66 -8.36
N PRO A 426 -14.20 13.08 -7.52
CA PRO A 426 -14.92 13.88 -6.53
C PRO A 426 -13.99 14.51 -5.48
N SER A 427 -12.91 13.85 -5.06
CA SER A 427 -11.91 14.50 -4.20
C SER A 427 -11.30 15.75 -4.86
N ILE A 428 -11.03 15.71 -6.17
CA ILE A 428 -10.57 16.89 -6.94
C ILE A 428 -11.64 17.99 -6.93
N ALA A 429 -12.92 17.63 -7.10
CA ALA A 429 -14.02 18.61 -7.01
C ALA A 429 -14.08 19.27 -5.62
N GLY A 430 -13.84 18.52 -4.55
CA GLY A 430 -13.74 19.07 -3.20
C GLY A 430 -12.57 20.04 -3.05
N PHE A 431 -11.41 19.77 -3.66
CA PHE A 431 -10.31 20.76 -3.70
C PHE A 431 -10.69 22.03 -4.45
N ILE A 432 -11.33 21.90 -5.62
CA ILE A 432 -11.77 23.06 -6.38
C ILE A 432 -12.74 23.92 -5.55
N LEU A 433 -13.67 23.29 -4.84
CA LEU A 433 -14.61 23.98 -3.95
C LEU A 433 -13.89 24.69 -2.79
N THR A 434 -13.00 24.00 -2.08
CA THR A 434 -12.25 24.56 -0.95
C THR A 434 -11.31 25.69 -1.38
N ILE A 435 -10.76 25.65 -2.59
CA ILE A 435 -9.95 26.75 -3.15
C ILE A 435 -10.76 28.04 -3.21
N GLY A 436 -12.02 27.98 -3.64
CA GLY A 436 -12.92 29.13 -3.65
C GLY A 436 -13.22 29.65 -2.26
N MET A 437 -13.57 28.75 -1.32
CA MET A 437 -13.89 29.10 0.07
C MET A 437 -12.69 29.68 0.83
N ALA A 438 -11.48 29.17 0.57
CA ALA A 438 -10.25 29.65 1.23
C ALA A 438 -9.95 31.12 0.90
N VAL A 439 -10.27 31.56 -0.31
CA VAL A 439 -10.10 32.95 -0.72
C VAL A 439 -11.20 33.85 -0.16
N ASP A 440 -12.42 33.34 0.00
CA ASP A 440 -13.53 34.07 0.63
C ASP A 440 -13.19 34.52 2.07
N ALA A 441 -12.55 33.65 2.87
CA ALA A 441 -12.09 34.02 4.21
C ALA A 441 -11.13 35.23 4.19
N ASN A 442 -10.20 35.26 3.23
CA ASN A 442 -9.28 36.39 3.06
C ASN A 442 -10.02 37.67 2.64
N VAL A 443 -11.01 37.55 1.75
CA VAL A 443 -11.87 38.67 1.33
C VAL A 443 -12.60 39.31 2.52
N ILE A 444 -13.22 38.50 3.38
CA ILE A 444 -13.93 38.97 4.59
C ILE A 444 -12.98 39.73 5.51
N ILE A 445 -11.78 39.19 5.77
CA ILE A 445 -10.77 39.86 6.60
C ILE A 445 -10.36 41.19 5.97
N PHE A 446 -10.14 41.22 4.66
CA PHE A 446 -9.66 42.41 3.95
C PHE A 446 -10.71 43.52 3.91
N GLU A 447 -11.97 43.19 3.69
CA GLU A 447 -13.06 44.17 3.79
C GLU A 447 -13.20 44.71 5.21
N ARG A 448 -13.10 43.85 6.24
CA ARG A 448 -13.18 44.32 7.62
C ARG A 448 -12.00 45.22 8.00
N MET A 449 -10.79 44.91 7.54
CA MET A 449 -9.64 45.81 7.67
C MET A 449 -9.84 47.14 6.93
N LYS A 450 -10.43 47.13 5.72
CA LYS A 450 -10.72 48.35 4.96
C LYS A 450 -11.70 49.26 5.71
N GLU A 451 -12.73 48.68 6.33
CA GLU A 451 -13.68 49.44 7.15
C GLU A 451 -12.98 50.12 8.32
N GLU A 452 -12.12 49.40 9.04
CA GLU A 452 -11.36 49.94 10.18
C GLU A 452 -10.36 51.04 9.77
N LEU A 453 -9.74 50.90 8.60
CA LEU A 453 -8.89 51.96 8.02
C LEU A 453 -9.70 53.20 7.63
N ARG A 454 -10.92 53.05 7.11
CA ARG A 454 -11.80 54.17 6.77
C ARG A 454 -12.24 54.93 8.02
N LEU A 455 -12.32 54.25 9.17
CA LEU A 455 -12.54 54.87 10.48
C LEU A 455 -11.28 55.58 11.03
N GLY A 456 -10.19 55.65 10.28
CA GLY A 456 -8.97 56.38 10.64
C GLY A 456 -8.01 55.63 11.56
N LYS A 457 -8.22 54.33 11.80
CA LYS A 457 -7.31 53.53 12.64
C LYS A 457 -5.93 53.37 12.00
N SER A 458 -4.92 53.22 12.85
CA SER A 458 -3.57 52.87 12.41
C SER A 458 -3.54 51.46 11.79
N ARG A 459 -2.53 51.16 10.96
CA ARG A 459 -2.39 49.86 10.29
C ARG A 459 -2.50 48.69 11.27
N LYS A 460 -1.75 48.72 12.38
CA LYS A 460 -1.75 47.65 13.39
C LYS A 460 -3.14 47.48 14.03
N ALA A 461 -3.74 48.58 14.48
CA ALA A 461 -5.08 48.55 15.07
C ALA A 461 -6.17 48.10 14.09
N ALA A 462 -6.03 48.42 12.80
CA ALA A 462 -6.95 47.98 11.76
C ALA A 462 -6.81 46.48 11.44
N ILE A 463 -5.58 45.95 11.41
CA ILE A 463 -5.32 44.51 11.27
C ILE A 463 -5.93 43.76 12.45
N ASP A 464 -5.59 44.14 13.69
CA ASP A 464 -6.09 43.47 14.89
C ASP A 464 -7.63 43.49 14.97
N ALA A 465 -8.25 44.64 14.70
CA ALA A 465 -9.70 44.77 14.69
C ALA A 465 -10.35 43.98 13.52
N GLY A 466 -9.72 43.98 12.35
CA GLY A 466 -10.17 43.25 11.17
C GLY A 466 -10.23 41.74 11.42
N PHE A 467 -9.13 41.15 11.90
CA PHE A 467 -9.06 39.73 12.24
C PHE A 467 -10.03 39.36 13.37
N ASN A 468 -10.09 40.15 14.45
CA ASN A 468 -11.00 39.86 15.57
C ASN A 468 -12.47 39.87 15.16
N LYS A 469 -12.87 40.81 14.30
CA LYS A 469 -14.27 40.90 13.84
C LYS A 469 -14.61 39.88 12.76
N ALA A 470 -13.65 39.49 11.92
CA ALA A 470 -13.85 38.49 10.89
C ALA A 470 -13.82 37.05 11.45
N PHE A 471 -13.15 36.82 12.59
CA PHE A 471 -12.93 35.51 13.18
C PHE A 471 -14.21 34.67 13.29
N TRP A 472 -15.24 35.19 13.97
CA TRP A 472 -16.47 34.42 14.20
C TRP A 472 -17.25 34.13 12.91
N ALA A 473 -17.29 35.06 11.96
CA ALA A 473 -17.95 34.83 10.67
C ALA A 473 -17.25 33.73 9.86
N ILE A 474 -15.91 33.72 9.88
CA ILE A 474 -15.11 32.68 9.19
C ILE A 474 -15.27 31.34 9.89
N MET A 475 -15.18 31.32 11.21
CA MET A 475 -15.34 30.09 11.99
C MET A 475 -16.73 29.48 11.79
N ASP A 476 -17.80 30.29 11.82
CA ASP A 476 -19.18 29.81 11.68
C ASP A 476 -19.44 29.12 10.33
N SER A 477 -19.04 29.76 9.22
CA SER A 477 -19.16 29.21 7.87
C SER A 477 -18.34 27.92 7.68
N ASN A 478 -17.09 27.91 8.17
CA ASN A 478 -16.21 26.76 8.01
C ASN A 478 -16.60 25.60 8.94
N ILE A 479 -17.01 25.86 10.19
CA ILE A 479 -17.49 24.82 11.11
C ILE A 479 -18.74 24.14 10.53
N THR A 480 -19.69 24.92 9.99
CA THR A 480 -20.90 24.36 9.36
C THR A 480 -20.53 23.45 8.18
N THR A 481 -19.61 23.89 7.33
CA THR A 481 -19.12 23.11 6.19
C THR A 481 -18.37 21.85 6.65
N PHE A 482 -17.56 21.95 7.71
CA PHE A 482 -16.83 20.83 8.28
C PHE A 482 -17.76 19.77 8.87
N ILE A 483 -18.82 20.19 9.57
CA ILE A 483 -19.85 19.28 10.09
C ILE A 483 -20.51 18.52 8.94
N ALA A 484 -20.91 19.21 7.86
CA ALA A 484 -21.48 18.56 6.69
C ALA A 484 -20.50 17.56 6.06
N ALA A 485 -19.22 17.93 5.91
CA ALA A 485 -18.18 17.04 5.41
C ALA A 485 -17.97 15.81 6.31
N LEU A 486 -18.07 15.96 7.63
CA LEU A 486 -17.96 14.84 8.58
C LEU A 486 -19.13 13.85 8.42
N PHE A 487 -20.37 14.33 8.30
CA PHE A 487 -21.50 13.45 8.03
C PHE A 487 -21.39 12.76 6.67
N LEU A 488 -20.97 13.48 5.63
CA LEU A 488 -20.75 12.90 4.30
C LEU A 488 -19.62 11.86 4.29
N SER A 489 -18.59 12.01 5.12
CA SER A 489 -17.48 11.05 5.18
C SER A 489 -17.82 9.79 5.96
N GLN A 490 -18.75 9.88 6.92
CA GLN A 490 -19.23 8.73 7.71
C GLN A 490 -20.36 7.97 7.01
N LEU A 491 -21.28 8.68 6.37
CA LEU A 491 -22.48 8.09 5.76
C LEU A 491 -22.34 7.86 4.25
N GLY A 492 -21.41 8.55 3.59
CA GLY A 492 -21.16 8.39 2.16
C GLY A 492 -20.31 7.17 1.86
N SER A 493 -20.61 6.49 0.75
CA SER A 493 -19.83 5.37 0.23
C SER A 493 -18.96 5.79 -0.97
N GLY A 494 -17.77 5.20 -1.07
CA GLY A 494 -16.88 5.30 -2.23
C GLY A 494 -16.57 6.76 -2.66
N PRO A 495 -17.05 7.25 -3.81
CA PRO A 495 -16.68 8.57 -4.32
C PRO A 495 -17.16 9.74 -3.44
N ILE A 496 -18.30 9.61 -2.75
CA ILE A 496 -18.82 10.67 -1.86
C ILE A 496 -17.91 10.86 -0.64
N GLN A 497 -17.38 9.75 -0.12
CA GLN A 497 -16.44 9.77 1.00
C GLN A 497 -15.14 10.50 0.64
N GLY A 498 -14.62 10.26 -0.57
CA GLY A 498 -13.43 10.96 -1.09
C GLY A 498 -13.64 12.47 -1.20
N PHE A 499 -14.78 12.90 -1.75
CA PHE A 499 -15.18 14.31 -1.77
C PHE A 499 -15.24 14.90 -0.35
N ALA A 500 -15.90 14.21 0.58
CA ALA A 500 -16.09 14.67 1.94
C ALA A 500 -14.77 14.86 2.71
N VAL A 501 -13.84 13.90 2.59
CA VAL A 501 -12.51 13.97 3.21
C VAL A 501 -11.71 15.15 2.63
N SER A 502 -11.73 15.31 1.30
CA SER A 502 -11.03 16.42 0.64
C SER A 502 -11.57 17.80 1.07
N LEU A 503 -12.89 17.91 1.23
CA LEU A 503 -13.58 19.10 1.70
C LEU A 503 -13.20 19.40 3.16
N ALA A 504 -13.25 18.41 4.05
CA ALA A 504 -12.89 18.57 5.46
C ALA A 504 -11.44 19.04 5.66
N ILE A 505 -10.50 18.42 4.93
CA ILE A 505 -9.09 18.82 4.94
C ILE A 505 -8.91 20.24 4.43
N GLY A 506 -9.56 20.59 3.32
CA GLY A 506 -9.47 21.92 2.72
C GLY A 506 -10.03 23.01 3.62
N VAL A 507 -11.18 22.77 4.26
CA VAL A 507 -11.81 23.69 5.23
C VAL A 507 -10.92 23.90 6.46
N PHE A 508 -10.36 22.82 7.02
CA PHE A 508 -9.47 22.93 8.17
C PHE A 508 -8.20 23.72 7.83
N SER A 509 -7.57 23.38 6.70
CA SER A 509 -6.35 24.05 6.22
C SER A 509 -6.62 25.51 5.82
N SER A 510 -7.79 25.82 5.24
CA SER A 510 -8.15 27.18 4.85
C SER A 510 -8.34 28.09 6.07
N VAL A 511 -8.98 27.61 7.13
CA VAL A 511 -9.12 28.36 8.38
C VAL A 511 -7.75 28.68 8.98
N PHE A 512 -6.85 27.69 9.03
CA PHE A 512 -5.49 27.88 9.52
C PHE A 512 -4.72 28.91 8.69
N THR A 513 -4.72 28.76 7.36
CA THR A 513 -3.99 29.67 6.47
C THR A 513 -4.56 31.09 6.47
N ALA A 514 -5.89 31.24 6.49
CA ALA A 514 -6.53 32.54 6.52
C ALA A 514 -6.36 33.27 7.86
N LEU A 515 -6.57 32.59 8.99
CA LEU A 515 -6.56 33.26 10.31
C LEU A 515 -5.17 33.36 10.93
N PHE A 516 -4.32 32.35 10.75
CA PHE A 516 -2.99 32.34 11.36
C PHE A 516 -1.91 32.82 10.39
N VAL A 517 -1.78 32.19 9.22
CA VAL A 517 -0.69 32.50 8.28
C VAL A 517 -0.86 33.89 7.69
N SER A 518 -2.07 34.26 7.25
CA SER A 518 -2.30 35.60 6.71
C SER A 518 -2.03 36.69 7.75
N ARG A 519 -2.46 36.47 9.00
CA ARG A 519 -2.17 37.39 10.11
C ARG A 519 -0.68 37.52 10.35
N LEU A 520 0.04 36.40 10.42
CA LEU A 520 1.49 36.38 10.60
C LEU A 520 2.21 37.18 9.51
N ILE A 521 1.79 37.07 8.24
CA ILE A 521 2.37 37.84 7.13
C ILE A 521 2.10 39.35 7.32
N PHE A 522 0.91 39.74 7.76
CA PHE A 522 0.60 41.15 8.04
C PHE A 522 1.37 41.71 9.23
N ASP A 523 1.50 40.93 10.30
CA ASP A 523 2.21 41.30 11.51
C ASP A 523 3.71 41.42 11.23
N PHE A 524 4.30 40.44 10.53
CA PHE A 524 5.69 40.51 10.07
C PHE A 524 5.94 41.74 9.18
N GLY A 525 5.03 42.04 8.25
CA GLY A 525 5.11 43.23 7.41
C GLY A 525 5.01 44.55 8.20
N THR A 526 4.37 44.55 9.36
CA THR A 526 4.17 45.73 10.19
C THR A 526 5.30 45.91 11.20
N ASP A 527 5.65 44.85 11.92
CA ASP A 527 6.57 44.89 13.06
C ASP A 527 8.04 44.71 12.62
N VAL A 528 8.32 43.94 11.56
CA VAL A 528 9.70 43.68 11.09
C VAL A 528 10.07 44.57 9.91
N LEU A 529 9.22 44.64 8.88
CA LEU A 529 9.47 45.46 7.68
C LEU A 529 9.10 46.94 7.87
N GLY A 530 8.53 47.32 9.01
CA GLY A 530 8.21 48.71 9.35
C GLY A 530 7.19 49.39 8.43
N SER A 531 6.34 48.60 7.75
CA SER A 531 5.47 49.12 6.70
C SER A 531 4.33 49.96 7.29
N LYS A 532 4.33 51.28 7.02
CA LYS A 532 3.35 52.22 7.61
C LYS A 532 2.02 52.31 6.85
N LYS A 533 1.96 51.88 5.59
CA LYS A 533 0.78 51.98 4.73
C LYS A 533 0.24 50.59 4.41
N LEU A 534 -1.06 50.36 4.58
CA LEU A 534 -1.72 49.11 4.23
C LEU A 534 -2.34 49.24 2.83
N SER A 535 -1.87 48.43 1.87
CA SER A 535 -2.40 48.39 0.50
C SER A 535 -3.50 47.34 0.39
N VAL A 536 -4.74 47.74 0.68
CA VAL A 536 -5.94 46.87 0.61
C VAL A 536 -6.91 47.26 -0.50
N SER A 537 -6.72 48.41 -1.17
CA SER A 537 -7.55 48.79 -2.33
C SER A 537 -6.91 49.88 -3.19
N TRP A 538 -7.48 50.13 -4.37
CA TRP A 538 -7.12 51.26 -5.25
C TRP A 538 -7.50 52.62 -4.68
N PHE A 539 -8.55 52.68 -3.85
CA PHE A 539 -9.07 53.88 -3.22
C PHE A 539 -8.86 53.82 -1.69
N SER A 540 -7.62 53.73 -1.25
CA SER A 540 -7.29 54.03 0.15
C SER A 540 -7.17 55.55 0.31
N PRO A 541 -7.97 56.21 1.16
CA PRO A 541 -7.80 57.63 1.43
C PRO A 541 -6.39 57.84 1.99
N LYS A 542 -5.68 58.87 1.50
CA LYS A 542 -4.39 59.26 2.07
C LYS A 542 -4.63 59.63 3.53
N ILE A 543 -4.07 58.85 4.45
CA ILE A 543 -3.97 59.19 5.87
C ILE A 543 -3.17 60.51 5.94
N GLY A 544 -3.89 61.63 5.97
CA GLY A 544 -3.33 62.98 5.83
C GLY A 544 -4.36 64.09 5.60
N GLU A 545 -5.55 63.81 5.08
CA GLU A 545 -6.55 64.87 4.80
C GLU A 545 -7.61 65.09 5.90
N VAL A 546 -7.76 64.17 6.86
CA VAL A 546 -8.80 64.30 7.91
C VAL A 546 -8.43 65.34 8.99
N SER A 547 -7.18 65.80 9.05
CA SER A 547 -6.72 66.80 10.03
C SER A 547 -7.06 68.26 9.67
N ARG A 548 -7.62 68.56 8.48
CA ARG A 548 -7.95 69.94 8.08
C ARG A 548 -9.43 70.34 8.23
N GLY A 549 -10.29 69.44 8.72
CA GLY A 549 -11.75 69.65 8.74
C GLY A 549 -12.37 70.02 10.08
N ILE A 550 -11.59 70.21 11.15
CA ILE A 550 -12.11 70.68 12.45
C ILE A 550 -11.27 71.88 12.86
N LYS A 551 -11.78 73.07 12.55
CA LYS A 551 -11.39 74.34 13.18
C LYS A 551 -12.49 74.76 14.13
#